data_AF-X1A1F0-F1
#
_entry.id   AF-X1A1F0-F1
#
_cell.length_a   1.000
_cell.length_b   1.000
_cell.length_c   1.000
_cell.angle_alpha   90.00
_cell.angle_beta   90.00
_cell.angle_gamma   90.00
#
_symmetry.space_group_name_H-M   'P 1'
#
loop_
_entity.id
_entity.type
_entity.pdbx_description
1 polymer ?
#
loop_
_entity_poly.entity_id
_entity_poly.type
_entity_poly.pdbx_seq_one_letter_code
_entity_poly.pdbx_strand_id
1 'polypeptide(L)'
;MSEILKREVPLGLATFIIALLFFDYYIKIEAVRSFALSLTDWAIIIGATGAGVGVINMIMRTLQDVTKKEEYWYLDIYMLVVMVVMTITGLIGTYGTHPVFSWIMMNA
;
A
#
# COMPACT_ATOMS: atom_id res chain seq x y z
N MET A 1 -6.90 29.29 -1.90
CA MET A 1 -5.83 28.66 -2.70
C MET A 1 -6.50 27.89 -3.83
N SER A 2 -6.16 28.19 -5.09
CA SER A 2 -6.83 27.65 -6.28
C SER A 2 -6.84 26.10 -6.24
N GLU A 3 -7.98 25.47 -6.52
CA GLU A 3 -8.16 24.01 -6.58
C GLU A 3 -7.11 23.31 -7.46
N ILE A 4 -6.65 24.02 -8.49
CA ILE A 4 -5.57 23.61 -9.39
C ILE A 4 -4.26 23.38 -8.61
N LEU A 5 -3.90 24.29 -7.70
CA LEU A 5 -2.67 24.21 -6.91
C LEU A 5 -2.66 23.00 -5.96
N LYS A 6 -3.83 22.62 -5.41
CA LYS A 6 -3.95 21.46 -4.50
C LYS A 6 -3.67 20.14 -5.20
N ARG A 7 -3.90 20.06 -6.52
CA ARG A 7 -3.69 18.85 -7.32
C ARG A 7 -2.34 18.84 -8.02
N GLU A 8 -1.88 19.99 -8.51
CA GLU A 8 -0.60 20.09 -9.22
C GLU A 8 0.61 19.92 -8.31
N VAL A 9 0.55 20.42 -7.08
CA VAL A 9 1.67 20.28 -6.11
C VAL A 9 2.01 18.81 -5.81
N PRO A 10 1.06 17.94 -5.41
CA PRO A 10 1.37 16.53 -5.17
C PRO A 10 1.81 15.79 -6.43
N LEU A 11 1.26 16.13 -7.61
CA LEU A 11 1.70 15.53 -8.88
C LEU A 11 3.13 15.94 -9.27
N GLY A 12 3.47 17.21 -9.08
CA GLY A 12 4.83 17.72 -9.32
C GLY A 12 5.85 17.08 -8.39
N LEU A 13 5.52 16.98 -7.09
CA LEU A 13 6.34 16.29 -6.10
C LEU A 13 6.55 14.81 -6.46
N ALA A 14 5.49 14.09 -6.81
CA ALA A 14 5.59 12.69 -7.20
C ALA A 14 6.49 12.50 -8.43
N THR A 15 6.32 13.34 -9.44
CA THR A 15 7.15 13.30 -10.66
C THR A 15 8.62 13.55 -10.36
N PHE A 16 8.90 14.52 -9.48
CA PHE A 16 10.27 14.81 -9.04
C PHE A 16 10.89 13.65 -8.27
N ILE A 17 10.16 13.05 -7.32
CA ILE A 17 10.64 11.90 -6.55
C ILE A 17 10.95 10.72 -7.48
N ILE A 18 10.06 10.42 -8.43
CA ILE A 18 10.27 9.35 -9.42
C ILE A 18 11.54 9.63 -10.22
N ALA A 19 11.71 10.84 -10.77
CA ALA A 19 12.90 11.20 -11.53
C ALA A 19 14.19 11.05 -10.70
N LEU A 20 14.15 11.41 -9.41
CA LEU A 20 15.28 11.26 -8.50
C LEU A 20 15.64 9.79 -8.26
N LEU A 21 14.65 8.92 -8.07
CA LEU A 21 14.86 7.47 -7.90
C LEU A 21 15.48 6.85 -9.16
N PHE A 22 15.00 7.25 -10.36
CA PHE A 22 15.61 6.84 -11.62
C PHE A 22 17.05 7.34 -11.75
N PHE A 23 17.32 8.59 -11.34
CA PHE A 23 18.67 9.14 -11.38
C PHE A 23 19.62 8.38 -10.45
N ASP A 24 19.21 8.08 -9.21
CA ASP A 24 20.00 7.28 -8.26
C ASP A 24 20.37 5.91 -8.85
N TYR A 25 19.40 5.24 -9.46
CA TYR A 25 19.57 3.93 -10.08
C TYR A 25 20.70 3.91 -11.13
N TYR A 26 20.79 4.96 -11.98
CA TYR A 26 21.79 5.02 -13.04
C TYR A 26 23.13 5.65 -12.63
N ILE A 27 23.11 6.68 -11.78
CA ILE A 27 24.26 7.58 -11.60
C ILE A 27 25.03 7.33 -10.29
N LYS A 28 24.52 6.49 -9.36
CA LYS A 28 25.26 5.95 -8.20
C LYS A 28 26.09 6.97 -7.40
N ILE A 29 25.59 8.19 -7.24
CA ILE A 29 26.21 9.22 -6.39
C ILE A 29 25.73 9.01 -4.96
N GLU A 30 26.65 8.87 -4.01
CA GLU A 30 26.35 8.56 -2.61
C GLU A 30 25.39 9.55 -1.94
N ALA A 31 25.53 10.85 -2.23
CA ALA A 31 24.65 11.89 -1.71
C ALA A 31 23.21 11.80 -2.26
N VAL A 32 23.03 11.36 -3.51
CA VAL A 32 21.68 11.16 -4.08
C VAL A 32 21.06 9.90 -3.50
N ARG A 33 21.87 8.85 -3.33
CA ARG A 33 21.43 7.58 -2.75
C ARG A 33 20.90 7.72 -1.33
N SER A 34 21.59 8.45 -0.46
CA SER A 34 21.14 8.66 0.91
C SER A 34 19.79 9.40 0.98
N PHE A 35 19.60 10.38 0.09
CA PHE A 35 18.34 11.11 -0.02
C PHE A 35 17.22 10.25 -0.64
N ALA A 36 17.51 9.48 -1.68
CA ALA A 36 16.60 8.54 -2.32
C ALA A 36 16.09 7.47 -1.33
N LEU A 37 16.99 6.91 -0.53
CA LEU A 37 16.65 5.94 0.52
C LEU A 37 15.73 6.58 1.57
N SER A 38 16.07 7.78 2.04
CA SER A 38 15.23 8.51 3.00
C SER A 38 13.81 8.74 2.47
N LEU A 39 13.67 9.14 1.20
CA LEU A 39 12.37 9.32 0.55
C LEU A 39 11.59 8.00 0.44
N THR A 40 12.29 6.91 0.13
CA THR A 40 11.69 5.58 0.01
C THR A 40 11.17 5.09 1.36
N ASP A 41 11.94 5.28 2.44
CA ASP A 41 11.51 4.91 3.79
C ASP A 41 10.25 5.68 4.22
N TRP A 42 10.21 6.99 3.97
CA TRP A 42 9.01 7.79 4.20
C TRP A 42 7.82 7.33 3.35
N ALA A 43 8.06 6.99 2.08
CA ALA A 43 7.01 6.46 1.21
C ALA A 43 6.46 5.13 1.72
N ILE A 44 7.31 4.24 2.24
CA ILE A 44 6.91 2.97 2.87
C ILE A 44 6.04 3.24 4.10
N ILE A 45 6.44 4.16 4.99
CA ILE A 45 5.68 4.50 6.20
C ILE A 45 4.30 5.06 5.83
N ILE A 46 4.26 6.02 4.90
CA ILE A 46 3.01 6.65 4.44
C ILE A 46 2.12 5.60 3.75
N GLY A 47 2.71 4.75 2.90
CA GLY A 47 2.00 3.69 2.19
C GLY A 47 1.39 2.67 3.14
N ALA A 48 2.16 2.17 4.11
CA ALA A 48 1.69 1.22 5.12
C ALA A 48 0.57 1.82 5.99
N THR A 49 0.73 3.07 6.42
CA THR A 49 -0.28 3.77 7.22
C THR A 49 -1.56 4.02 6.41
N GLY A 50 -1.42 4.48 5.17
CA GLY A 50 -2.53 4.73 4.26
C GLY A 50 -3.30 3.45 3.93
N ALA A 51 -2.59 2.34 3.71
CA ALA A 51 -3.22 1.04 3.52
C ALA A 51 -4.04 0.63 4.76
N GLY A 52 -3.50 0.81 5.96
CA GLY A 52 -4.24 0.56 7.21
C GLY A 52 -5.52 1.38 7.31
N VAL A 53 -5.44 2.69 7.07
CA VAL A 53 -6.63 3.58 7.06
C VAL A 53 -7.65 3.13 6.01
N GLY A 54 -7.19 2.75 4.81
CA GLY A 54 -8.03 2.23 3.74
C GLY A 54 -8.81 0.98 4.15
N VAL A 55 -8.14 0.02 4.79
CA VAL A 55 -8.76 -1.21 5.30
C VAL A 55 -9.79 -0.90 6.38
N ILE A 56 -9.45 -0.05 7.36
CA ILE A 56 -10.37 0.32 8.43
C ILE A 56 -11.62 1.02 7.84
N ASN A 57 -11.45 1.94 6.89
CA ASN A 57 -12.57 2.63 6.27
C ASN A 57 -13.47 1.66 5.49
N MET A 58 -12.88 0.69 4.78
CA MET A 58 -13.62 -0.36 4.09
C MET A 58 -14.42 -1.22 5.08
N ILE A 59 -13.81 -1.68 6.18
CA ILE A 59 -14.49 -2.42 7.25
C ILE A 59 -15.66 -1.62 7.81
N MET A 60 -15.45 -0.35 8.15
CA MET A 60 -16.49 0.50 8.71
C MET A 60 -17.70 0.62 7.78
N ARG A 61 -17.45 0.82 6.48
CA ARG A 61 -18.50 0.91 5.48
C ARG A 61 -19.27 -0.40 5.36
N THR A 62 -18.57 -1.51 5.16
CA THR A 62 -19.20 -2.83 5.02
C THR A 62 -19.98 -3.24 6.27
N LEU A 63 -19.48 -2.92 7.48
CA LEU A 63 -20.21 -3.17 8.72
C LEU A 63 -21.51 -2.34 8.83
N GLN A 64 -21.51 -1.11 8.33
CA GLN A 64 -22.73 -0.30 8.30
C GLN A 64 -23.77 -0.92 7.36
N ASP A 65 -23.35 -1.37 6.17
CA ASP A 65 -24.22 -2.00 5.18
C ASP A 65 -24.85 -3.30 5.73
N VAL A 66 -24.04 -4.10 6.44
CA VAL A 66 -24.49 -5.32 7.16
C VAL A 66 -25.48 -4.99 8.28
N THR A 67 -25.21 -3.95 9.07
CA THR A 67 -26.06 -3.56 10.22
C THR A 67 -27.43 -3.08 9.74
N LYS A 68 -27.47 -2.35 8.62
CA LYS A 68 -28.70 -1.86 8.00
C LYS A 68 -29.46 -2.94 7.23
N LYS A 69 -28.87 -4.14 7.06
CA LYS A 69 -29.41 -5.23 6.24
C LYS A 69 -29.80 -4.75 4.84
N GLU A 70 -28.91 -3.96 4.23
CA GLU A 70 -29.08 -3.53 2.85
C GLU A 70 -29.08 -4.75 1.91
N GLU A 71 -29.50 -4.52 0.66
CA GLU A 71 -29.55 -5.57 -0.35
C GLU A 71 -28.17 -6.25 -0.47
N TYR A 72 -28.14 -7.59 -0.43
CA TYR A 72 -26.91 -8.39 -0.45
C TYR A 72 -26.02 -8.37 0.80
N TRP A 73 -26.52 -7.99 1.99
CA TRP A 73 -25.76 -8.03 3.26
C TRP A 73 -25.02 -9.36 3.56
N TYR A 74 -25.50 -10.48 3.00
CA TYR A 74 -24.84 -11.78 3.13
C TYR A 74 -23.52 -11.86 2.35
N LEU A 75 -23.43 -11.20 1.18
CA LEU A 75 -22.18 -11.09 0.41
C LEU A 75 -21.17 -10.19 1.13
N ASP A 76 -21.64 -9.15 1.79
CA ASP A 76 -20.79 -8.25 2.58
C ASP A 76 -20.14 -8.98 3.77
N ILE A 77 -20.89 -9.83 4.46
CA ILE A 77 -20.33 -10.72 5.50
C ILE A 77 -19.30 -11.66 4.90
N TYR A 78 -19.59 -12.27 3.75
CA TYR A 78 -18.63 -13.16 3.08
C TYR A 78 -17.33 -12.42 2.73
N MET A 79 -17.44 -11.19 2.22
CA MET A 79 -16.28 -10.34 1.93
C MET A 79 -15.45 -10.05 3.19
N LEU A 80 -16.09 -9.71 4.32
CA LEU A 80 -15.41 -9.50 5.60
C LEU A 80 -14.66 -10.76 6.06
N VAL A 81 -15.29 -11.93 5.94
CA VAL A 81 -14.68 -13.22 6.30
C VAL A 81 -13.45 -13.49 5.43
N VAL A 82 -13.56 -13.36 4.10
CA VAL A 82 -12.43 -13.58 3.18
C VAL A 82 -11.28 -12.62 3.49
N MET A 83 -11.57 -11.35 3.77
CA MET A 83 -10.55 -10.36 4.14
C MET A 83 -9.83 -10.73 5.44
N VAL A 84 -10.54 -11.22 6.45
CA VAL A 84 -9.93 -11.71 7.70
C VAL A 84 -9.04 -12.93 7.42
N VAL A 85 -9.51 -13.89 6.62
CA VAL A 85 -8.72 -15.06 6.23
C VAL A 85 -7.46 -14.64 5.48
N MET A 86 -7.55 -13.72 4.52
CA MET A 86 -6.40 -13.20 3.77
C MET A 86 -5.42 -12.46 4.68
N THR A 87 -5.91 -11.70 5.65
CA THR A 87 -5.06 -10.98 6.62
C THR A 87 -4.34 -11.96 7.54
N ILE A 88 -5.05 -12.94 8.10
CA ILE A 88 -4.47 -13.97 8.97
C ILE A 88 -3.44 -14.81 8.21
N THR A 89 -3.78 -15.27 7.00
CA THR A 89 -2.85 -16.06 6.17
C THR A 89 -1.63 -15.25 5.74
N GLY A 90 -1.78 -13.95 5.48
CA GLY A 90 -0.68 -13.03 5.24
C GLY A 90 0.22 -12.85 6.46
N LEU A 91 -0.36 -12.65 7.66
CA LEU A 91 0.36 -12.42 8.91
C LEU A 91 1.08 -13.66 9.44
N ILE A 92 0.48 -14.85 9.28
CA ILE A 92 1.09 -16.13 9.70
C ILE A 92 2.28 -16.50 8.79
N GLY A 93 2.44 -15.85 7.64
CA GLY A 93 3.66 -15.96 6.85
C GLY A 93 3.85 -17.30 6.16
N THR A 94 2.78 -18.07 5.93
CA THR A 94 2.83 -19.28 5.08
C THR A 94 3.32 -18.99 3.65
N TYR A 95 3.32 -17.73 3.24
CA TYR A 95 3.88 -17.25 1.98
C TYR A 95 5.41 -17.03 2.01
N GLY A 96 6.08 -17.09 3.16
CA GLY A 96 7.54 -17.01 3.27
C GLY A 96 8.25 -18.36 3.37
N THR A 97 7.51 -19.42 3.71
CA THR A 97 8.06 -20.77 3.97
C THR A 97 7.74 -21.79 2.88
N HIS A 98 6.79 -21.51 1.99
CA HIS A 98 6.46 -22.43 0.90
C HIS A 98 7.52 -22.35 -0.23
N PRO A 99 8.09 -23.49 -0.70
CA PRO A 99 9.20 -23.51 -1.67
C PRO A 99 8.95 -22.74 -2.98
N VAL A 100 7.68 -22.64 -3.39
CA VAL A 100 7.29 -21.91 -4.61
C VAL A 100 7.42 -20.39 -4.43
N PHE A 101 7.15 -19.87 -3.23
CA PHE A 101 7.26 -18.43 -2.95
C PHE A 101 8.71 -18.00 -2.71
N SER A 102 9.52 -18.84 -2.05
CA SER A 102 10.96 -18.59 -1.94
C SER A 102 11.66 -18.62 -3.30
N TRP A 103 11.23 -19.47 -4.24
CA TRP A 103 11.78 -19.46 -5.59
C TRP A 103 11.48 -18.16 -6.37
N ILE A 104 10.30 -17.56 -6.19
CA ILE A 104 9.93 -16.30 -6.87
C ILE A 104 10.62 -15.09 -6.23
N MET A 105 10.70 -15.06 -4.89
CA MET A 105 11.20 -13.88 -4.15
C MET A 105 12.72 -13.92 -3.89
N MET A 106 13.34 -15.11 -3.92
CA MET A 106 14.73 -15.34 -3.53
C MET A 106 15.62 -15.77 -4.71
N ASN A 107 15.09 -15.78 -5.95
CA ASN A 107 15.91 -15.79 -7.16
C ASN A 107 16.39 -14.37 -7.48
N ALA A 108 17.36 -13.92 -6.70
CA ALA A 108 18.30 -12.87 -7.05
C ALA A 108 19.69 -13.30 -6.56
#